data_AF-A0A8I1QFA8-F1
#
_entry.id   AF-A0A8I1QFA8-F1
#
_cell.length_a   1.000
_cell.length_b   1.000
_cell.length_c   1.000
_cell.angle_alpha   90.00
_cell.angle_beta   90.00
_cell.angle_gamma   90.00
#
_symmetry.space_group_name_H-M   'P 1'
#
loop_
_entity.id
_entity.type
_entity.pdbx_description
1 polymer ?
#
loop_
_entity_poly.entity_id
_entity_poly.type
_entity_poly.pdbx_seq_one_letter_code
_entity_poly.pdbx_strand_id
1 'polypeptide(L)'
;MIRDEAGSVSPLLIFALGSLAFLLIVGALIWFALPGAATARHQFVSPSGRVALDVGEHCAEANCERQVIAESTAADGSKSRRSCRVPLTGNHAMLSNAYPLWAADERVVDIVYADAEGQGGKFTLDITADCTGAE
;
A
#
# COMPACT_ATOMS: atom_id res chain seq x y z
N MET A 1 32.79 36.21 -43.26
CA MET A 1 33.94 35.56 -42.61
C MET A 1 33.43 35.02 -41.28
N ILE A 2 33.03 33.75 -41.26
CA ILE A 2 32.52 33.08 -40.05
C ILE A 2 33.75 32.52 -39.36
N ARG A 3 34.12 33.09 -38.21
CA ARG A 3 35.26 32.63 -37.41
C ARG A 3 34.66 31.85 -36.25
N ASP A 4 34.73 30.52 -36.37
CA ASP A 4 34.42 29.59 -35.29
C ASP A 4 35.38 29.82 -34.13
N GLU A 5 34.90 30.44 -33.06
CA GLU A 5 35.59 30.40 -31.77
C GLU A 5 35.33 29.03 -31.15
N ALA A 6 36.30 28.13 -31.29
CA ALA A 6 36.36 26.87 -30.57
C ALA A 6 36.50 27.17 -29.07
N GLY A 7 35.36 27.27 -28.37
CA GLY A 7 35.31 27.39 -26.92
C GLY A 7 35.93 26.17 -26.27
N SER A 8 37.21 26.28 -25.91
CA SER A 8 37.95 25.25 -25.19
C SER A 8 37.35 25.08 -23.80
N VAL A 9 36.47 24.08 -23.65
CA VAL A 9 35.89 23.71 -22.35
C VAL A 9 37.03 23.26 -21.44
N SER A 10 37.23 23.96 -20.32
CA SER A 10 38.29 23.64 -19.37
C SER A 10 38.15 22.19 -18.89
N PRO A 11 39.22 21.37 -18.92
CA PRO A 11 39.15 19.96 -18.50
C PRO A 11 38.63 19.81 -17.07
N LEU A 12 38.98 20.77 -16.19
CA LEU A 12 38.51 20.84 -14.80
C LEU A 12 36.98 20.99 -14.72
N LEU A 13 36.38 21.71 -15.66
CA LEU A 13 34.93 21.91 -15.77
C LEU A 13 34.24 20.63 -16.25
N ILE A 14 34.86 19.90 -17.19
CA ILE A 14 34.39 18.58 -17.64
C ILE A 14 34.43 17.57 -16.49
N PHE A 15 35.52 17.53 -15.71
CA PHE A 15 35.62 16.66 -14.53
C PHE A 15 34.61 17.00 -13.45
N ALA A 16 34.40 18.28 -13.17
CA ALA A 16 33.42 18.72 -12.17
C ALA A 16 31.98 18.35 -12.58
N LEU A 17 31.60 18.61 -13.83
CA LEU A 17 30.27 18.26 -14.35
C LEU A 17 30.09 16.74 -14.42
N GLY A 18 31.11 16.00 -14.86
CA GLY A 18 31.09 14.54 -14.90
C GLY A 18 30.94 13.92 -13.51
N SER A 19 31.66 14.45 -12.51
CA SER A 19 31.58 13.97 -11.14
C SER A 19 30.21 14.25 -10.50
N LEU A 20 29.65 15.44 -10.75
CA LEU A 20 28.30 15.79 -10.29
C LEU A 20 27.24 14.89 -10.93
N ALA A 21 27.33 14.68 -12.25
CA ALA A 21 26.44 13.79 -12.97
C ALA A 21 26.53 12.36 -12.43
N PHE A 22 27.74 11.86 -12.15
CA PHE A 22 27.95 10.55 -11.56
C PHE A 22 27.30 10.43 -10.18
N LEU A 23 27.50 11.41 -9.28
CA LEU A 23 26.88 11.39 -7.96
C LEU A 23 25.34 11.42 -8.03
N LEU A 24 24.76 12.19 -8.96
CA LEU A 24 23.31 12.22 -9.16
C LEU A 24 22.77 10.89 -9.68
N ILE A 25 23.49 10.24 -10.62
CA ILE A 25 23.11 8.92 -11.14
C ILE A 25 23.18 7.88 -10.02
N VAL A 26 24.27 7.84 -9.25
CA VAL A 26 24.42 6.91 -8.12
C VAL A 26 23.34 7.16 -7.07
N GLY A 27 23.08 8.42 -6.71
CA GLY A 27 22.03 8.79 -5.78
C GLY A 27 20.64 8.35 -6.25
N ALA A 28 20.34 8.54 -7.54
CA ALA A 28 19.08 8.05 -8.13
C ALA A 28 18.99 6.53 -8.10
N LEU A 29 20.06 5.81 -8.48
CA LEU A 29 20.08 4.35 -8.43
C LEU A 29 19.86 3.81 -7.01
N ILE A 30 20.47 4.44 -5.99
CA ILE A 30 20.25 4.08 -4.58
C ILE A 30 18.80 4.37 -4.16
N TRP A 31 18.25 5.51 -4.56
CA TRP A 31 16.87 5.88 -4.25
C TRP A 31 15.86 4.88 -4.84
N PHE A 32 16.08 4.41 -6.07
CA PHE A 32 15.24 3.38 -6.70
C PHE A 32 15.53 1.95 -6.21
N ALA A 33 16.67 1.72 -5.57
CA ALA A 33 17.03 0.41 -5.01
C ALA A 33 16.48 0.18 -3.60
N LEU A 34 16.05 1.23 -2.89
CA LEU A 34 15.33 1.09 -1.63
C LEU A 34 13.89 0.66 -1.95
N PRO A 35 13.48 -0.59 -1.63
CA PRO A 35 12.09 -0.98 -1.77
C PRO A 35 11.28 -0.04 -0.86
N GLY A 36 10.45 0.80 -1.47
CA GLY A 36 9.53 1.65 -0.74
C GLY A 36 8.68 0.80 0.21
N ALA A 37 8.30 1.37 1.35
CA ALA A 37 7.41 0.76 2.32
C ALA A 37 6.30 -0.02 1.59
N ALA A 38 6.25 -1.34 1.79
CA ALA A 38 5.30 -2.18 1.11
C ALA A 38 3.90 -1.75 1.56
N THR A 39 3.13 -1.20 0.63
CA THR A 39 1.78 -0.70 0.86
C THR A 39 0.83 -1.49 -0.01
N ALA A 40 -0.08 -2.22 0.61
CA ALA A 40 -1.19 -2.86 -0.09
C ALA A 40 -2.49 -2.20 0.37
N ARG A 41 -3.37 -1.91 -0.58
CA ARG A 41 -4.69 -1.35 -0.30
C ARG A 41 -5.71 -2.00 -1.22
N HIS A 42 -6.76 -2.53 -0.60
CA HIS A 42 -7.88 -3.17 -1.27
C HIS A 42 -9.18 -2.55 -0.81
N GLN A 43 -10.12 -2.44 -1.72
CA GLN A 43 -11.49 -2.04 -1.41
C GLN A 43 -12.42 -3.17 -1.81
N PHE A 44 -13.16 -3.70 -0.84
CA PHE A 44 -14.10 -4.80 -1.04
C PHE A 44 -15.51 -4.31 -0.77
N VAL A 45 -16.43 -4.62 -1.66
CA VAL A 45 -17.84 -4.23 -1.51
C VAL A 45 -18.69 -5.48 -1.37
N SER A 46 -19.65 -5.47 -0.45
CA SER A 46 -20.58 -6.58 -0.26
C SER A 46 -21.50 -6.74 -1.48
N PRO A 47 -22.05 -7.95 -1.73
CA PRO A 47 -22.95 -8.17 -2.87
C PRO A 47 -24.15 -7.21 -2.93
N SER A 48 -24.71 -6.83 -1.78
CA SER A 48 -25.80 -5.84 -1.69
C SER A 48 -25.36 -4.38 -1.83
N GLY A 49 -24.04 -4.11 -1.76
CA GLY A 49 -23.48 -2.76 -1.77
C GLY A 49 -23.65 -2.00 -0.44
N ARG A 50 -24.20 -2.64 0.60
CA ARG A 50 -24.47 -1.98 1.89
C ARG A 50 -23.25 -1.84 2.78
N VAL A 51 -22.24 -2.67 2.57
CA VAL A 51 -20.98 -2.63 3.32
C VAL A 51 -19.81 -2.55 2.34
N ALA A 52 -18.89 -1.64 2.60
CA ALA A 52 -17.58 -1.60 1.97
C ALA A 52 -16.49 -1.79 3.03
N LEU A 53 -15.41 -2.48 2.68
CA LEU A 53 -14.24 -2.70 3.51
C LEU A 53 -13.04 -2.09 2.82
N ASP A 54 -12.41 -1.13 3.46
CA ASP A 54 -11.07 -0.67 3.09
C ASP A 54 -10.07 -1.51 3.90
N VAL A 55 -9.33 -2.37 3.22
CA VAL A 55 -8.32 -3.25 3.81
C VAL A 55 -6.95 -2.76 3.37
N GLY A 56 -6.10 -2.39 4.33
CA GLY A 56 -4.79 -1.84 4.04
C GLY A 56 -3.69 -2.43 4.92
N GLU A 57 -2.48 -2.48 4.39
CA GLU A 57 -1.26 -2.63 5.16
C GLU A 57 -0.23 -1.58 4.76
N HIS A 58 0.52 -1.14 5.76
CA HIS A 58 1.68 -0.28 5.61
C HIS A 58 2.84 -0.91 6.39
N CYS A 59 3.81 -1.43 5.65
CA CYS A 59 5.01 -2.06 6.21
C CYS A 59 6.23 -1.17 6.06
N ALA A 60 6.87 -0.84 7.18
CA ALA A 60 8.23 -0.31 7.23
C ALA A 60 9.21 -1.41 7.68
N GLU A 61 10.48 -1.06 7.90
CA GLU A 61 11.59 -2.01 8.03
C GLU A 61 11.39 -3.11 9.10
N ALA A 62 10.67 -2.83 10.19
CA ALA A 62 10.47 -3.78 11.29
C ALA A 62 9.01 -3.91 11.76
N ASN A 63 8.10 -3.13 11.21
CA ASN A 63 6.69 -3.10 11.63
C ASN A 63 5.76 -3.05 10.42
N CYS A 64 4.69 -3.83 10.49
CA CYS A 64 3.58 -3.74 9.56
C CYS A 64 2.33 -3.32 10.32
N GLU A 65 1.86 -2.13 10.03
CA GLU A 65 0.56 -1.67 10.47
C GLU A 65 -0.50 -2.18 9.49
N ARG A 66 -1.57 -2.76 10.02
CA ARG A 66 -2.68 -3.25 9.22
C ARG A 66 -3.96 -2.63 9.72
N GLN A 67 -4.76 -2.14 8.78
CA GLN A 67 -6.00 -1.47 9.09
C GLN A 67 -7.10 -2.06 8.23
N VAL A 68 -8.23 -2.35 8.86
CA VAL A 68 -9.46 -2.66 8.16
C VAL A 68 -10.51 -1.67 8.65
N ILE A 69 -11.15 -0.97 7.71
CA ILE A 69 -12.22 -0.02 7.98
C ILE A 69 -13.47 -0.54 7.27
N ALA A 70 -14.53 -0.75 8.03
CA ALA A 70 -15.85 -1.05 7.50
C ALA A 70 -16.67 0.24 7.36
N GLU A 71 -17.09 0.54 6.14
CA GLU A 71 -18.10 1.55 5.85
C GLU A 71 -19.46 0.86 5.65
N SER A 72 -20.44 1.19 6.48
CA SER A 72 -21.83 0.76 6.31
C SER A 72 -22.70 1.90 5.82
N THR A 73 -23.54 1.62 4.83
CA THR A 73 -24.55 2.55 4.30
C THR A 73 -25.93 2.14 4.81
N ALA A 74 -26.60 3.06 5.52
CA ALA A 74 -27.95 2.86 6.03
C ALA A 74 -29.01 3.08 4.93
N ALA A 75 -30.26 2.73 5.23
CA ALA A 75 -31.38 2.83 4.28
C ALA A 75 -31.70 4.28 3.85
N ASP A 76 -31.34 5.26 4.69
CA ASP A 76 -31.46 6.69 4.39
C ASP A 76 -30.27 7.25 3.58
N GLY A 77 -29.31 6.38 3.21
CA GLY A 77 -28.09 6.75 2.50
C GLY A 77 -26.98 7.31 3.39
N SER A 78 -27.20 7.44 4.70
CA SER A 78 -26.14 7.84 5.62
C SER A 78 -25.04 6.77 5.69
N LYS A 79 -23.80 7.23 5.85
CA LYS A 79 -22.61 6.39 5.91
C LYS A 79 -22.00 6.44 7.30
N SER A 80 -21.54 5.31 7.80
CA SER A 80 -20.77 5.21 9.04
C SER A 80 -19.53 4.35 8.82
N ARG A 81 -18.37 4.85 9.27
CA ARG A 81 -17.08 4.15 9.17
C ARG A 81 -16.67 3.65 10.55
N ARG A 82 -16.20 2.41 10.62
CA ARG A 82 -15.77 1.75 11.85
C ARG A 82 -14.47 1.00 11.61
N SER A 83 -13.50 1.18 12.49
CA SER A 83 -12.26 0.40 12.47
C SER A 83 -12.51 -1.00 13.02
N CYS A 84 -11.90 -1.97 12.36
CA CYS A 84 -12.05 -3.38 12.63
C CYS A 84 -10.76 -3.98 13.18
N ARG A 85 -10.89 -4.96 14.08
CA ARG A 85 -9.75 -5.72 14.57
C ARG A 85 -9.18 -6.61 13.46
N VAL A 86 -7.87 -6.52 13.23
CA VAL A 86 -7.15 -7.36 12.26
C VAL A 86 -6.35 -8.43 13.01
N PRO A 87 -6.69 -9.72 12.90
CA PRO A 87 -5.99 -10.79 13.63
C PRO A 87 -4.73 -11.29 12.91
N LEU A 88 -3.95 -10.37 12.32
CA LEU A 88 -2.70 -10.68 11.61
C LEU A 88 -1.51 -10.10 12.38
N THR A 89 -0.61 -10.98 12.85
CA THR A 89 0.50 -10.63 13.75
C THR A 89 1.88 -10.66 13.08
N GLY A 90 1.97 -10.85 11.76
CA GLY A 90 3.23 -10.87 11.04
C GLY A 90 3.89 -9.49 10.94
N ASN A 91 5.21 -9.45 10.74
CA ASN A 91 5.99 -8.21 10.55
C ASN A 91 6.39 -7.97 9.08
N HIS A 92 5.77 -8.69 8.14
CA HIS A 92 5.97 -8.53 6.69
C HIS A 92 4.63 -8.28 5.99
N ALA A 93 4.68 -7.85 4.73
CA ALA A 93 3.51 -7.62 3.90
C ALA A 93 2.78 -8.94 3.62
N MET A 94 1.51 -9.05 4.03
CA MET A 94 0.69 -10.26 3.89
C MET A 94 -0.55 -10.05 3.02
N LEU A 95 -0.92 -8.78 2.79
CA LEU A 95 -2.11 -8.38 2.05
C LEU A 95 -1.76 -7.95 0.63
N SER A 96 -0.62 -8.36 0.08
CA SER A 96 -0.23 -8.07 -1.31
C SER A 96 -1.30 -8.55 -2.30
N ASN A 97 -1.86 -9.73 -2.05
CA ASN A 97 -3.06 -10.23 -2.72
C ASN A 97 -4.13 -10.51 -1.67
N ALA A 98 -5.30 -9.89 -1.79
CA ALA A 98 -6.43 -10.18 -0.90
C ALA A 98 -7.75 -10.17 -1.67
N TYR A 99 -8.69 -11.02 -1.27
CA TYR A 99 -10.04 -11.02 -1.82
C TYR A 99 -11.07 -11.43 -0.77
N PRO A 100 -12.32 -10.93 -0.89
CA PRO A 100 -13.36 -11.17 0.08
C PRO A 100 -14.20 -12.38 -0.29
N LEU A 101 -14.60 -13.16 0.70
CA LEU A 101 -15.62 -14.19 0.61
C LEU A 101 -16.74 -13.85 1.59
N TRP A 102 -17.80 -13.24 1.07
CA TRP A 102 -18.93 -12.80 1.87
C TRP A 102 -19.85 -13.96 2.26
N ALA A 103 -20.26 -13.99 3.53
CA ALA A 103 -21.38 -14.82 3.94
C ALA A 103 -22.69 -14.32 3.31
N ALA A 104 -23.69 -15.21 3.21
CA ALA A 104 -24.96 -14.89 2.56
C ALA A 104 -25.74 -13.76 3.27
N ASP A 105 -25.52 -13.56 4.57
CA ASP A 105 -26.13 -12.48 5.34
C ASP A 105 -25.28 -11.18 5.34
N GLU A 106 -24.11 -11.21 4.71
CA GLU A 106 -23.13 -10.13 4.64
C GLU A 106 -22.68 -9.58 5.99
N ARG A 107 -22.90 -10.32 7.09
CA ARG A 107 -22.45 -9.94 8.43
C ARG A 107 -21.02 -10.39 8.69
N VAL A 108 -20.65 -11.47 8.03
CA VAL A 108 -19.33 -12.11 8.13
C VAL A 108 -18.68 -12.10 6.76
N VAL A 109 -17.37 -11.83 6.75
CA VAL A 109 -16.54 -11.91 5.56
C VAL A 109 -15.25 -12.66 5.89
N ASP A 110 -14.93 -13.65 5.07
CA ASP A 110 -13.61 -14.27 5.07
C ASP A 110 -12.71 -13.49 4.13
N ILE A 111 -11.67 -12.85 4.66
CA ILE A 111 -10.61 -12.23 3.85
C ILE A 111 -9.55 -13.29 3.60
N VAL A 112 -9.48 -13.77 2.36
CA VAL A 112 -8.40 -14.64 1.91
C VAL A 112 -7.26 -13.76 1.43
N TYR A 113 -6.05 -14.06 1.87
CA TYR A 113 -4.87 -13.26 1.56
C TYR A 113 -3.67 -14.13 1.20
N ALA A 114 -2.72 -13.55 0.49
CA ALA A 114 -1.41 -14.11 0.21
C ALA A 114 -0.35 -13.00 0.10
N ASP A 115 0.85 -13.31 0.59
CA ASP A 115 2.05 -12.49 0.40
C ASP A 115 2.62 -12.62 -1.03
N ALA A 116 3.77 -11.99 -1.26
CA ALA A 116 4.43 -12.01 -2.57
C ALA A 116 4.98 -13.40 -2.94
N GLU A 117 5.31 -14.21 -1.93
CA GLU A 117 5.81 -15.57 -2.04
C GLU A 117 4.67 -16.60 -2.24
N GLY A 118 3.41 -16.16 -2.15
CA GLY A 118 2.23 -17.00 -2.25
C GLY A 118 1.90 -17.75 -0.96
N GLN A 119 2.56 -17.44 0.16
CA GLN A 119 2.13 -17.90 1.47
C GLN A 119 0.92 -17.09 1.88
N GLY A 120 -0.14 -17.80 2.24
CA GLY A 120 -1.43 -17.18 2.46
C GLY A 120 -2.23 -17.89 3.50
N GLY A 121 -3.35 -17.26 3.81
CA GLY A 121 -4.31 -17.78 4.77
C GLY A 121 -5.64 -17.10 4.57
N LYS A 122 -6.49 -17.27 5.58
CA LYS A 122 -7.72 -16.51 5.67
C LYS A 122 -7.93 -16.06 7.10
N PHE A 123 -8.53 -14.89 7.26
CA PHE A 123 -9.11 -14.50 8.53
C PHE A 123 -10.57 -14.12 8.33
N THR A 124 -11.37 -14.46 9.33
CA THR A 124 -12.80 -14.13 9.35
C THR A 124 -12.98 -12.82 10.11
N LEU A 125 -13.85 -11.97 9.57
CA LEU A 125 -14.25 -10.71 10.19
C LEU A 125 -15.77 -10.70 10.34
N ASP A 126 -16.24 -10.56 11.58
CA ASP A 126 -17.64 -10.25 11.88
C ASP A 126 -17.78 -8.73 12.00
N ILE A 127 -18.50 -8.10 11.07
CA ILE A 127 -18.61 -6.64 10.97
C ILE A 127 -19.31 -6.04 12.20
N THR A 128 -20.10 -6.82 12.92
CA THR A 128 -20.78 -6.34 14.13
C THR A 128 -19.87 -6.47 15.35
N ALA A 129 -19.17 -7.60 15.47
CA ALA A 129 -18.37 -7.91 16.66
C ALA A 129 -16.95 -7.34 16.61
N ASP A 130 -16.33 -7.30 15.43
CA ASP A 130 -14.92 -6.93 15.27
C ASP A 130 -14.74 -5.46 14.86
N CYS A 131 -15.77 -4.82 14.29
CA CYS A 131 -15.73 -3.42 13.83
C CYS A 131 -16.46 -2.49 14.81
N THR A 132 -15.85 -2.25 15.96
CA THR A 132 -16.43 -1.46 17.05
C THR A 132 -15.76 -0.10 17.27
N GLY A 133 -14.59 0.15 16.66
CA GLY A 133 -13.91 1.43 16.82
C GLY A 133 -14.56 2.50 15.93
N ALA A 134 -14.87 3.67 16.49
CA ALA A 134 -15.22 4.83 15.69
C ALA A 134 -13.94 5.42 15.09
N GLU A 135 -13.96 5.72 13.79
CA GLU A 135 -12.90 6.48 13.09
C GLU A 135 -13.24 7.97 13.09
#